data_AF-A0A6N9Z4N8-F1
#
_entry.id   AF-A0A6N9Z4N8-F1
#
_cell.length_a   1.000
_cell.length_b   1.000
_cell.length_c   1.000
_cell.angle_alpha   90.00
_cell.angle_beta   90.00
_cell.angle_gamma   90.00
#
_symmetry.space_group_name_H-M   'P 1'
#
loop_
_entity.id
_entity.type
_entity.pdbx_description
1 polymer ?
#
loop_
_entity_poly.entity_id
_entity_poly.type
_entity_poly.pdbx_seq_one_letter_code
_entity_poly.pdbx_strand_id
1 'polypeptide(L)'
;MANEKLIVVDESMFGQDAAAKTAEANKVARKFGIDDKALAAVEDFKQALADNNAWDLPFMGYVNEDGYGYAYVPDRAVSPTTGWDAHKAFKELPEDVQTAFAIRMLFTHRDVDRYGADVFLHYERGFVVRFEGPGSNNY
;
A
#
# COMPACT_ATOMS: atom_id res chain seq x y z
N MET A 1 -9.44 11.77 22.13
CA MET A 1 -8.54 12.35 21.12
C MET A 1 -8.76 11.53 19.86
N ALA A 2 -9.30 12.11 18.78
CA ALA A 2 -9.36 11.40 17.51
C ALA A 2 -7.93 11.06 17.08
N ASN A 3 -7.66 9.80 16.74
CA ASN A 3 -6.32 9.39 16.33
C ASN A 3 -6.02 10.07 14.97
N GLU A 4 -5.14 11.07 14.95
CA GLU A 4 -4.84 11.90 13.77
C GLU A 4 -4.33 11.10 12.57
N LYS A 5 -3.92 9.84 12.79
CA LYS A 5 -3.46 8.89 11.76
C LYS A 5 -4.32 7.63 11.66
N LEU A 6 -5.63 7.74 11.86
CA LEU A 6 -6.56 6.62 11.62
C LEU A 6 -7.06 6.61 10.16
N ILE A 7 -6.82 5.51 9.46
CA ILE A 7 -7.43 5.20 8.17
C ILE A 7 -8.56 4.19 8.41
N VAL A 8 -9.76 4.52 7.93
CA VAL A 8 -10.89 3.58 7.90
C VAL A 8 -11.09 3.12 6.47
N VAL A 9 -11.04 1.81 6.26
CA VAL A 9 -11.24 1.17 4.95
C VAL A 9 -12.62 0.52 4.96
N ASP A 10 -13.54 1.03 4.15
CA ASP A 10 -14.84 0.42 3.93
C ASP A 10 -14.69 -0.80 3.00
N GLU A 11 -14.91 -2.00 3.54
CA GLU A 11 -14.76 -3.26 2.78
C GLU A 11 -15.76 -3.36 1.62
N SER A 12 -16.86 -2.60 1.64
CA SER A 12 -17.79 -2.55 0.50
C SER A 12 -17.11 -2.01 -0.77
N MET A 13 -15.99 -1.29 -0.64
CA MET A 13 -15.18 -0.83 -1.75
C MET A 13 -14.49 -1.96 -2.51
N PHE A 14 -14.27 -3.13 -1.88
CA PHE A 14 -13.52 -4.22 -2.53
C PHE A 14 -14.23 -4.77 -3.76
N GLY A 15 -15.58 -4.79 -3.74
CA GLY A 15 -16.42 -5.19 -4.87
C GLY A 15 -16.63 -4.11 -5.95
N GLN A 16 -16.14 -2.89 -5.74
CA GLN A 16 -16.26 -1.81 -6.71
C GLN A 16 -15.23 -1.93 -7.84
N ASP A 17 -15.40 -1.14 -8.90
CA ASP A 17 -14.42 -1.05 -9.97
C ASP A 17 -13.11 -0.36 -9.55
N ALA A 18 -12.08 -0.49 -10.38
CA ALA A 18 -10.74 0.04 -10.08
C ALA A 18 -10.70 1.57 -9.99
N ALA A 19 -11.56 2.28 -10.75
CA ALA A 19 -11.60 3.73 -10.76
C ALA A 19 -12.24 4.27 -9.46
N ALA A 20 -13.34 3.66 -9.03
CA ALA A 20 -14.02 3.98 -7.77
C ALA A 20 -13.09 3.74 -6.57
N LYS A 21 -12.40 2.60 -6.53
CA LYS A 21 -11.41 2.28 -5.48
C LYS A 21 -10.26 3.29 -5.44
N THR A 22 -9.72 3.65 -6.61
CA THR A 22 -8.63 4.65 -6.73
C THR A 22 -9.11 6.03 -6.27
N ALA A 23 -10.32 6.43 -6.66
CA ALA A 23 -10.90 7.70 -6.25
C ALA A 23 -11.08 7.78 -4.73
N GLU A 24 -11.56 6.72 -4.09
CA GLU A 24 -11.73 6.68 -2.64
C GLU A 24 -10.39 6.69 -1.89
N ALA A 25 -9.43 5.88 -2.33
CA ALA A 25 -8.08 5.90 -1.77
C ALA A 25 -7.42 7.29 -1.89
N ASN A 26 -7.61 7.98 -3.02
CA ASN A 26 -7.10 9.34 -3.20
C ASN A 26 -7.76 10.34 -2.26
N LYS A 27 -9.07 10.21 -1.97
CA LYS A 27 -9.73 11.05 -0.96
C LYS A 27 -9.13 10.80 0.42
N VAL A 28 -8.86 9.55 0.78
CA VAL A 28 -8.20 9.19 2.05
C VAL A 28 -6.81 9.80 2.13
N ALA A 29 -5.99 9.64 1.08
CA ALA A 29 -4.63 10.20 1.02
C ALA A 29 -4.62 11.72 1.23
N ARG A 30 -5.54 12.45 0.58
CA ARG A 30 -5.66 13.91 0.73
C ARG A 30 -6.00 14.37 2.15
N LYS A 31 -6.73 13.57 2.93
CA LYS A 31 -7.00 13.89 4.35
C LYS A 31 -5.72 14.00 5.17
N PHE A 32 -4.64 13.37 4.72
CA PHE A 32 -3.32 13.40 5.35
C PHE A 32 -2.34 14.33 4.65
N GLY A 33 -2.82 15.25 3.80
CA GLY A 33 -2.00 16.28 3.16
C GLY A 33 -1.23 15.82 1.93
N ILE A 34 -1.50 14.63 1.40
CA ILE A 34 -0.89 14.15 0.15
C ILE A 34 -1.48 14.92 -1.04
N ASP A 35 -0.61 15.53 -1.84
CA ASP A 35 -0.99 16.41 -2.95
C ASP A 35 -1.20 15.66 -4.28
N ASP A 36 -1.70 16.38 -5.30
CA ASP A 36 -1.92 15.83 -6.64
C ASP A 36 -0.65 15.32 -7.32
N LYS A 37 0.49 15.93 -7.01
CA LYS A 37 1.76 15.57 -7.62
C LYS A 37 2.22 14.20 -7.11
N ALA A 38 2.10 13.95 -5.80
CA ALA A 38 2.39 12.66 -5.21
C ALA A 38 1.43 11.59 -5.75
N LEU A 39 0.13 11.90 -5.83
CA LEU A 39 -0.87 10.98 -6.38
C LEU A 39 -0.66 10.64 -7.86
N ALA A 40 -0.10 11.57 -8.65
CA ALA A 40 0.28 11.32 -10.03
C ALA A 40 1.54 10.44 -10.12
N ALA A 41 2.56 10.70 -9.29
CA ALA A 41 3.78 9.91 -9.26
C ALA A 41 3.56 8.44 -8.84
N VAL A 42 2.45 8.15 -8.14
CA VAL A 42 2.02 6.77 -7.91
C VAL A 42 1.73 6.04 -9.22
N GLU A 43 1.15 6.70 -10.22
CA GLU A 43 0.90 6.08 -11.52
C GLU A 43 2.20 5.74 -12.26
N ASP A 44 3.21 6.60 -12.14
CA ASP A 44 4.53 6.33 -12.72
C ASP A 44 5.17 5.09 -12.09
N PHE A 45 5.08 4.93 -10.77
CA PHE A 45 5.59 3.73 -10.10
C PHE A 45 4.79 2.47 -10.47
N LYS A 46 3.46 2.57 -10.62
CA LYS A 46 2.61 1.48 -11.11
C LYS A 46 3.01 1.04 -12.52
N GLN A 47 3.34 2.00 -13.39
CA GLN A 47 3.83 1.71 -14.73
C GLN A 47 5.19 1.01 -14.66
N ALA A 48 6.12 1.48 -13.80
CA ALA A 48 7.41 0.83 -13.60
C ALA A 48 7.26 -0.62 -13.09
N LEU A 49 6.31 -0.89 -12.20
CA LEU A 49 5.97 -2.25 -11.76
C LEU A 49 5.48 -3.14 -12.92
N ALA A 50 4.63 -2.59 -13.79
CA ALA A 50 4.11 -3.31 -14.97
C ALA A 50 5.23 -3.61 -15.98
N ASP A 51 6.04 -2.60 -16.31
CA ASP A 51 7.14 -2.71 -17.27
C ASP A 51 8.20 -3.73 -16.83
N ASN A 52 8.36 -3.90 -15.51
CA ASN A 52 9.32 -4.83 -14.92
C ASN A 52 8.72 -6.17 -14.46
N ASN A 53 7.44 -6.44 -14.72
CA ASN A 53 6.74 -7.64 -14.26
C ASN A 53 6.90 -7.87 -12.73
N ALA A 54 6.72 -6.80 -11.96
CA ALA A 54 7.07 -6.75 -10.54
C ALA A 54 5.85 -6.64 -9.59
N TRP A 55 4.63 -6.69 -10.12
CA TRP A 55 3.40 -6.55 -9.33
C TRP A 55 3.19 -7.63 -8.26
N ASP A 56 3.63 -8.86 -8.54
CA ASP A 56 3.51 -9.99 -7.60
C ASP A 56 4.72 -10.11 -6.66
N LEU A 57 5.63 -9.14 -6.70
CA LEU A 57 6.82 -9.14 -5.85
C LEU A 57 6.54 -8.43 -4.52
N PRO A 58 7.17 -8.88 -3.43
CA PRO A 58 6.96 -8.34 -2.09
C PRO A 58 7.84 -7.13 -1.77
N PHE A 59 7.71 -6.08 -2.54
CA PHE A 59 8.55 -4.89 -2.40
C PHE A 59 8.15 -3.99 -1.22
N MET A 60 6.91 -4.09 -0.73
CA MET A 60 6.40 -3.35 0.44
C MET A 60 6.70 -4.05 1.78
N GLY A 61 7.52 -5.10 1.80
CA GLY A 61 7.88 -5.84 3.01
C GLY A 61 6.85 -6.89 3.44
N TYR A 62 7.30 -7.81 4.28
CA TYR A 62 6.52 -8.91 4.86
C TYR A 62 6.45 -8.84 6.39
N VAL A 63 5.69 -9.74 6.99
CA VAL A 63 5.71 -10.03 8.44
C VAL A 63 6.85 -10.97 8.82
N ASN A 64 7.37 -10.84 10.04
CA ASN A 64 8.27 -11.84 10.63
C ASN A 64 7.50 -13.11 11.06
N GLU A 65 8.21 -14.12 11.59
CA GLU A 65 7.64 -15.40 12.04
C GLU A 65 6.53 -15.24 13.10
N ASP A 66 6.62 -14.21 13.93
CA ASP A 66 5.64 -13.89 14.96
C ASP A 66 4.43 -13.09 14.44
N GLY A 67 4.37 -12.81 13.13
CA GLY A 67 3.32 -11.97 12.54
C GLY A 67 3.51 -10.47 12.82
N TYR A 68 4.72 -10.05 13.17
CA TYR A 68 5.06 -8.66 13.48
C TYR A 68 6.13 -8.08 12.52
N GLY A 69 6.08 -6.76 12.31
CA GLY A 69 7.16 -6.01 11.67
C GLY A 69 7.24 -6.07 10.14
N TYR A 70 8.32 -5.49 9.63
CA TYR A 70 8.65 -5.31 8.22
C TYR A 70 9.91 -6.12 7.87
N ALA A 71 9.74 -7.24 7.19
CA ALA A 71 10.80 -8.12 6.74
C ALA A 71 11.02 -7.92 5.23
N TYR A 72 12.19 -7.39 4.87
CA TYR A 72 12.66 -7.33 3.49
C TYR A 72 13.55 -8.54 3.20
N VAL A 73 13.22 -9.29 2.14
CA VAL A 73 14.07 -10.38 1.64
C VAL A 73 14.73 -9.91 0.33
N PRO A 74 16.04 -9.61 0.32
CA PRO A 74 16.69 -8.86 -0.76
C PRO A 74 16.52 -9.40 -2.18
N ASP A 75 16.43 -10.70 -2.34
CA ASP A 75 16.31 -11.37 -3.64
C ASP A 75 14.85 -11.58 -4.08
N ARG A 76 13.89 -11.52 -3.15
CA ARG A 76 12.48 -11.82 -3.45
C ARG A 76 11.75 -10.65 -4.10
N ALA A 77 12.21 -9.43 -3.92
CA ALA A 77 11.64 -8.24 -4.56
C ALA A 77 12.27 -7.90 -5.92
N VAL A 78 13.21 -8.70 -6.40
CA VAL A 78 13.89 -8.49 -7.68
C VAL A 78 13.14 -9.24 -8.78
N SER A 79 12.81 -8.53 -9.86
CA SER A 79 12.16 -9.13 -11.02
C SER A 79 13.04 -10.24 -11.62
N PRO A 80 12.54 -11.48 -11.74
CA PRO A 80 13.31 -12.56 -12.34
C PRO A 80 13.51 -12.38 -13.85
N THR A 81 12.72 -11.52 -14.49
CA THR A 81 12.78 -11.28 -15.94
C THR A 81 13.65 -10.08 -16.30
N THR A 82 13.64 -9.01 -15.49
CA THR A 82 14.38 -7.78 -15.81
C THR A 82 15.55 -7.50 -14.86
N GLY A 83 15.63 -8.19 -13.72
CA GLY A 83 16.60 -7.90 -12.66
C GLY A 83 16.33 -6.60 -11.91
N TRP A 84 15.19 -5.96 -12.14
CA TRP A 84 14.82 -4.70 -11.48
C TRP A 84 14.39 -4.95 -10.04
N ASP A 85 15.02 -4.24 -9.10
CA ASP A 85 14.73 -4.31 -7.67
C ASP A 85 13.56 -3.39 -7.32
N ALA A 86 12.37 -3.97 -7.16
CA ALA A 86 11.16 -3.22 -6.88
C ALA A 86 11.15 -2.64 -5.46
N HIS A 87 11.84 -3.27 -4.50
CA HIS A 87 11.93 -2.75 -3.13
C HIS A 87 12.82 -1.52 -3.08
N LYS A 88 13.99 -1.59 -3.71
CA LYS A 88 14.88 -0.43 -3.83
C LYS A 88 14.15 0.72 -4.52
N ALA A 89 13.50 0.46 -5.65
CA ALA A 89 12.73 1.47 -6.36
C ALA A 89 11.62 2.09 -5.50
N PHE A 90 10.90 1.26 -4.73
CA PHE A 90 9.87 1.74 -3.80
C PHE A 90 10.46 2.63 -2.70
N LYS A 91 11.60 2.26 -2.10
CA LYS A 91 12.24 3.06 -1.03
C LYS A 91 12.87 4.36 -1.54
N GLU A 92 13.21 4.44 -2.83
CA GLU A 92 13.71 5.66 -3.47
C GLU A 92 12.59 6.68 -3.81
N LEU A 93 11.32 6.26 -3.79
CA LEU A 93 10.19 7.18 -3.96
C LEU A 93 10.14 8.21 -2.82
N PRO A 94 9.62 9.42 -3.08
CA PRO A 94 9.26 10.35 -2.02
C PRO A 94 8.29 9.73 -1.00
N GLU A 95 8.41 10.14 0.28
CA GLU A 95 7.63 9.56 1.39
C GLU A 95 6.12 9.66 1.19
N ASP A 96 5.64 10.78 0.65
CA ASP A 96 4.25 11.02 0.30
C ASP A 96 3.76 10.08 -0.81
N VAL A 97 4.59 9.80 -1.81
CA VAL A 97 4.30 8.84 -2.89
C VAL A 97 4.23 7.40 -2.34
N GLN A 98 5.18 7.00 -1.48
CA GLN A 98 5.14 5.68 -0.84
C GLN A 98 3.86 5.51 -0.01
N THR A 99 3.51 6.54 0.77
CA THR A 99 2.32 6.55 1.61
C THR A 99 1.04 6.51 0.77
N ALA A 100 0.97 7.29 -0.31
CA ALA A 100 -0.14 7.28 -1.25
C ALA A 100 -0.32 5.93 -1.93
N PHE A 101 0.78 5.30 -2.36
CA PHE A 101 0.77 3.97 -2.94
C PHE A 101 0.20 2.96 -1.94
N ALA A 102 0.73 2.92 -0.72
CA ALA A 102 0.26 2.01 0.33
C ALA A 102 -1.22 2.24 0.68
N ILE A 103 -1.69 3.50 0.75
CA ILE A 103 -3.11 3.80 0.97
C ILE A 103 -3.96 3.21 -0.16
N ARG A 104 -3.54 3.29 -1.43
CA ARG A 104 -4.27 2.66 -2.54
C ARG A 104 -4.30 1.14 -2.45
N MET A 105 -3.19 0.53 -2.03
CA MET A 105 -3.09 -0.92 -1.87
C MET A 105 -4.15 -1.48 -0.90
N LEU A 106 -4.56 -0.71 0.12
CA LEU A 106 -5.66 -1.09 1.02
C LEU A 106 -6.99 -1.35 0.31
N PHE A 107 -7.25 -0.67 -0.82
CA PHE A 107 -8.54 -0.74 -1.53
C PHE A 107 -8.49 -1.68 -2.75
N THR A 108 -7.36 -1.78 -3.46
CA THR A 108 -7.33 -2.30 -4.84
C THR A 108 -6.82 -3.73 -5.02
N HIS A 109 -6.14 -4.34 -4.05
CA HIS A 109 -5.41 -5.61 -4.25
C HIS A 109 -5.88 -6.77 -3.36
N ARG A 110 -5.21 -7.95 -3.44
CA ARG A 110 -5.57 -9.16 -2.66
C ARG A 110 -5.34 -8.91 -1.17
N ASP A 111 -5.90 -9.76 -0.31
CA ASP A 111 -5.74 -9.65 1.14
C ASP A 111 -4.27 -9.57 1.58
N VAL A 112 -3.39 -10.35 0.94
CA VAL A 112 -1.95 -10.32 1.22
C VAL A 112 -1.30 -8.97 0.90
N ASP A 113 -1.75 -8.31 -0.17
CA ASP A 113 -1.22 -7.03 -0.62
C ASP A 113 -1.75 -5.89 0.29
N ARG A 114 -3.01 -6.00 0.73
CA ARG A 114 -3.60 -5.09 1.73
C ARG A 114 -2.88 -5.19 3.07
N TYR A 115 -2.57 -6.41 3.50
CA TYR A 115 -1.88 -6.64 4.76
C TYR A 115 -0.46 -6.08 4.74
N GLY A 116 0.30 -6.28 3.64
CA GLY A 116 1.60 -5.63 3.46
C GLY A 116 1.51 -4.10 3.53
N ALA A 117 0.43 -3.51 2.99
CA ALA A 117 0.18 -2.08 3.08
C ALA A 117 -0.16 -1.58 4.47
N ASP A 118 -1.00 -2.30 5.21
CA ASP A 118 -1.31 -1.99 6.60
C ASP A 118 -0.04 -2.01 7.47
N VAL A 119 0.76 -3.08 7.37
CA VAL A 119 2.02 -3.22 8.10
C VAL A 119 2.99 -2.08 7.77
N PHE A 120 3.18 -1.75 6.48
CA PHE A 120 4.02 -0.61 6.08
C PHE A 120 3.50 0.71 6.67
N LEU A 121 2.20 0.98 6.54
CA LEU A 121 1.59 2.21 7.07
C LEU A 121 1.70 2.29 8.59
N HIS A 122 1.60 1.17 9.30
CA HIS A 122 1.75 1.11 10.74
C HIS A 122 3.18 1.40 11.19
N TYR A 123 4.15 0.63 10.71
CA TYR A 123 5.52 0.70 11.23
C TYR A 123 6.32 1.87 10.64
N GLU A 124 6.18 2.18 9.35
CA GLU A 124 7.01 3.20 8.69
C GLU A 124 6.37 4.59 8.74
N ARG A 125 5.06 4.67 8.98
CA ARG A 125 4.29 5.93 8.91
C ARG A 125 3.47 6.22 10.17
N GLY A 126 3.30 5.26 11.07
CA GLY A 126 2.56 5.42 12.33
C GLY A 126 1.05 5.54 12.16
N PHE A 127 0.50 5.01 11.06
CA PHE A 127 -0.95 4.93 10.88
C PHE A 127 -1.54 3.75 11.66
N VAL A 128 -2.83 3.85 11.93
CA VAL A 128 -3.66 2.72 12.33
C VAL A 128 -4.68 2.52 11.21
N VAL A 129 -4.76 1.32 10.66
CA VAL A 129 -5.79 0.96 9.67
C VAL A 129 -6.88 0.15 10.37
N ARG A 130 -8.14 0.50 10.10
CA ARG A 130 -9.30 -0.27 10.53
C ARG A 130 -10.15 -0.61 9.32
N PHE A 131 -10.41 -1.89 9.11
CA PHE A 131 -11.34 -2.38 8.10
C PHE A 131 -12.76 -2.45 8.71
N GLU A 132 -13.74 -1.87 8.03
CA GLU A 132 -15.14 -1.85 8.43
C GLU A 132 -16.01 -2.49 7.35
N GLY A 133 -16.77 -3.52 7.70
CA GLY A 133 -17.60 -4.25 6.73
C GLY A 133 -18.23 -5.52 7.32
N PRO A 134 -18.94 -6.31 6.49
CA PRO A 134 -19.65 -7.51 6.96
C PRO A 134 -18.73 -8.56 7.64
N GLY A 135 -17.41 -8.48 7.39
CA GLY A 135 -16.39 -9.32 8.01
C GLY A 135 -15.63 -8.67 9.18
N SER A 136 -15.90 -7.41 9.53
CA SER A 136 -15.22 -6.69 10.61
C SER A 136 -15.74 -7.16 11.98
N ASN A 137 -15.47 -8.44 12.31
CA ASN A 137 -15.51 -8.89 13.69
C ASN A 137 -14.30 -8.29 14.38
N ASN A 138 -14.58 -7.35 15.28
CA ASN A 138 -13.64 -6.90 16.30
C ASN A 138 -13.16 -8.15 17.07
N TYR A 139 -11.95 -8.62 16.76
CA TYR A 139 -11.21 -9.53 17.62
C TYR A 139 -10.21 -8.72 18.43
#